data_AF-A0A2S2QU97-F1
#
_entry.id   AF-A0A2S2QU97-F1
#
_cell.length_a   1.000
_cell.length_b   1.000
_cell.length_c   1.000
_cell.angle_alpha   90.00
_cell.angle_beta   90.00
_cell.angle_gamma   90.00
#
_symmetry.space_group_name_H-M   'P 1'
#
loop_
_entity.id
_entity.type
_entity.pdbx_description
1 polymer ?
#
loop_
_entity_poly.entity_id
_entity_poly.type
_entity_poly.pdbx_seq_one_letter_code
_entity_poly.pdbx_strand_id
1 'polypeptide(L)'
;MLLLILFPLFHFLHGLDVSNLVPKVSVDTSPCKSCKVLVTSFEKGLERTKNNFFGGGNTAWEEKNLLNYADSEVRFVEIYDTLCSETTQNQDMCFHLSSEYEHHLKEWWTNGRQEELYQWFCVDKLKVCCPSKHYGPDCLPCKGYPNVCNLHGSCKGDGTRKGNGLCKCNTGYSGDNCDRCAKNYFTTVNNDTLICRKCHKSCKDGCIESGPKGCNDCKDGWVYMGEDKGC
;
A
#
# COMPACT_ATOMS: atom_id res chain seq x y z
N MET A 1 20.60 -59.60 -57.05
CA MET A 1 19.15 -59.63 -56.75
C MET A 1 18.88 -58.55 -55.72
N LEU A 2 18.32 -57.45 -56.20
CA LEU A 2 18.01 -56.22 -55.47
C LEU A 2 16.92 -56.54 -54.42
N LEU A 3 17.13 -56.22 -53.15
CA LEU A 3 16.10 -56.32 -52.12
C LEU A 3 16.01 -55.00 -51.35
N LEU A 4 14.85 -54.37 -51.54
CA LEU A 4 14.37 -53.12 -51.00
C LEU A 4 14.18 -53.22 -49.48
N ILE A 5 14.55 -52.17 -48.75
CA ILE A 5 14.01 -51.90 -47.42
C ILE A 5 13.68 -50.42 -47.32
N LEU A 6 12.42 -50.14 -47.65
CA LEU A 6 11.69 -48.93 -47.29
C LEU A 6 11.52 -48.91 -45.77
N PHE A 7 12.17 -47.98 -45.08
CA PHE A 7 11.79 -47.61 -43.71
C PHE A 7 11.05 -46.27 -43.75
N PRO A 8 9.87 -46.17 -43.12
CA PRO A 8 9.00 -45.02 -43.22
C PRO A 8 9.58 -43.82 -42.46
N LEU A 9 9.37 -42.62 -43.00
CA LEU A 9 9.44 -41.37 -42.25
C LEU A 9 8.44 -41.43 -41.10
N PHE A 10 8.83 -42.02 -39.98
CA PHE A 10 8.06 -41.96 -38.76
C PHE A 10 8.28 -40.56 -38.15
N HIS A 11 7.18 -39.82 -38.09
CA HIS A 11 7.07 -38.48 -37.54
C HIS A 11 7.84 -38.33 -36.22
N PHE A 12 8.89 -37.52 -36.24
CA PHE A 12 9.41 -36.88 -35.04
C PHE A 12 8.76 -35.50 -34.91
N LEU A 13 7.43 -35.49 -34.69
CA LEU A 13 6.76 -34.34 -34.06
C LEU A 13 6.97 -34.49 -32.56
N HIS A 14 8.14 -34.09 -32.09
CA HIS A 14 8.27 -33.74 -30.69
C HIS A 14 7.45 -32.47 -30.46
N GLY A 15 6.31 -32.65 -29.80
CA GLY A 15 5.52 -31.55 -29.28
C GLY A 15 6.42 -30.65 -28.46
N LEU A 16 6.53 -29.38 -28.89
CA LEU A 16 7.02 -28.34 -28.00
C LEU A 16 6.00 -28.27 -26.86
N ASP A 17 6.43 -28.70 -25.68
CA ASP A 17 5.66 -28.48 -24.45
C ASP A 17 5.68 -26.98 -24.12
N VAL A 18 4.72 -26.26 -24.72
CA VAL A 18 4.51 -24.82 -24.53
C VAL A 18 4.12 -24.49 -23.07
N SER A 19 3.86 -25.49 -22.23
CA SER A 19 3.55 -25.30 -20.81
C SER A 19 4.66 -24.61 -20.03
N ASN A 20 5.91 -24.66 -20.51
CA ASN A 20 7.06 -23.96 -19.90
C ASN A 20 7.32 -22.55 -20.46
N LEU A 21 6.59 -22.13 -21.51
CA LEU A 21 6.67 -20.79 -22.09
C LEU A 21 5.62 -19.84 -21.50
N VAL A 22 4.70 -20.32 -20.66
CA VAL A 22 3.90 -19.44 -19.83
C VAL A 22 4.84 -18.93 -18.74
N PRO A 23 5.24 -17.65 -18.77
CA PRO A 23 5.93 -17.07 -17.63
C PRO A 23 5.00 -17.29 -16.45
N LYS A 24 5.47 -17.91 -15.37
CA LYS A 24 4.78 -17.80 -14.08
C LYS A 24 4.64 -16.29 -13.86
N VAL A 25 3.43 -15.75 -14.03
CA VAL A 25 3.13 -14.36 -13.72
C VAL A 25 3.20 -14.25 -12.20
N SER A 26 4.42 -14.15 -11.69
CA SER A 26 4.73 -13.71 -10.35
C SER A 26 4.90 -12.19 -10.36
N VAL A 27 4.00 -11.49 -11.05
CA VAL A 27 3.84 -10.04 -10.89
C VAL A 27 2.68 -9.87 -9.92
N ASP A 28 2.95 -9.30 -8.75
CA ASP A 28 1.95 -8.94 -7.76
C ASP A 28 1.03 -7.83 -8.31
N THR A 29 0.12 -8.21 -9.21
CA THR A 29 -0.94 -7.41 -9.82
C THR A 29 -2.27 -7.69 -9.12
N SER A 30 -2.33 -7.45 -7.80
CA SER A 30 -3.62 -7.56 -7.12
C SER A 30 -4.61 -6.52 -7.66
N PRO A 31 -5.90 -6.87 -7.88
CA PRO A 31 -6.92 -5.92 -8.34
C PRO A 31 -7.00 -4.64 -7.50
N CYS A 32 -6.82 -4.78 -6.17
CA CYS A 32 -6.78 -3.62 -5.27
C CYS A 32 -5.60 -2.69 -5.56
N LYS A 33 -4.41 -3.23 -5.84
CA LYS A 33 -3.22 -2.44 -6.14
C LYS A 33 -3.44 -1.61 -7.41
N SER A 34 -4.00 -2.23 -8.44
CA SER A 34 -4.30 -1.53 -9.69
C SER A 34 -5.37 -0.45 -9.51
N CYS A 35 -6.41 -0.73 -8.72
CA CYS A 35 -7.42 0.28 -8.36
C CYS A 35 -6.80 1.47 -7.60
N LYS A 36 -5.93 1.19 -6.62
CA LYS A 36 -5.17 2.24 -5.90
C LYS A 36 -4.36 3.12 -6.85
N VAL A 37 -3.65 2.51 -7.81
CA VAL A 37 -2.87 3.27 -8.80
C VAL A 37 -3.77 4.19 -9.65
N LEU A 38 -4.92 3.70 -10.10
CA LEU A 38 -5.89 4.51 -10.85
C LEU A 38 -6.42 5.68 -10.01
N VAL A 39 -6.87 5.42 -8.78
CA VAL A 39 -7.40 6.46 -7.90
C VAL A 39 -6.33 7.51 -7.57
N THR A 40 -5.11 7.09 -7.24
CA THR A 40 -3.99 8.02 -7.02
C THR A 40 -3.68 8.84 -8.28
N SER A 41 -3.78 8.27 -9.47
CA SER A 41 -3.62 9.03 -10.70
C SER A 41 -4.74 10.06 -10.90
N PHE A 42 -5.96 9.74 -10.52
CA PHE A 42 -7.10 10.65 -10.58
C PHE A 42 -6.95 11.81 -9.59
N GLU A 43 -6.56 11.52 -8.35
CA GLU A 43 -6.27 12.51 -7.31
C GLU A 43 -5.16 13.48 -7.73
N LYS A 44 -4.10 12.98 -8.37
CA LYS A 44 -3.08 13.84 -8.98
C LYS A 44 -3.64 14.75 -10.06
N GLY A 45 -4.56 14.25 -10.90
CA GLY A 45 -5.25 15.05 -11.90
C GLY A 45 -6.13 16.15 -11.28
N LEU A 46 -6.84 15.84 -10.20
CA LEU A 46 -7.58 16.82 -9.40
C LEU A 46 -6.65 17.94 -8.92
N GLU A 47 -5.51 17.59 -8.33
CA GLU A 47 -4.53 18.55 -7.83
C GLU A 47 -3.91 19.41 -8.94
N ARG A 48 -3.60 18.80 -10.09
CA ARG A 48 -3.00 19.51 -11.22
C ARG A 48 -3.96 20.54 -11.84
N THR A 49 -5.25 20.21 -11.88
CA THR A 49 -6.29 21.06 -12.51
C THR A 49 -6.97 22.00 -11.53
N LYS A 50 -6.67 21.96 -10.23
CA LYS A 50 -7.43 22.70 -9.20
C LYS A 50 -7.47 24.22 -9.40
N ASN A 51 -6.46 24.79 -10.06
CA ASN A 51 -6.33 26.24 -10.31
C ASN A 51 -6.57 26.61 -11.78
N ASN A 52 -7.06 25.68 -12.60
CA ASN A 52 -7.36 25.93 -14.00
C ASN A 52 -8.72 26.63 -14.16
N PHE A 53 -8.98 27.12 -15.37
CA PHE A 53 -10.21 27.76 -15.81
C PHE A 53 -10.64 27.13 -17.14
N PHE A 54 -11.82 27.48 -17.66
CA PHE A 54 -12.17 27.05 -19.02
C PHE A 54 -11.15 27.68 -19.98
N GLY A 55 -10.45 26.85 -20.76
CA GLY A 55 -9.27 27.25 -21.54
C GLY A 55 -9.46 28.27 -22.67
N GLY A 56 -10.52 29.09 -22.65
CA GLY A 56 -10.88 29.97 -23.77
C GLY A 56 -11.77 31.19 -23.48
N GLY A 57 -11.89 31.69 -22.24
CA GLY A 57 -12.79 32.82 -21.97
C GLY A 57 -12.39 33.75 -20.82
N ASN A 58 -12.78 35.02 -20.93
CA ASN A 58 -12.67 35.99 -19.84
C ASN A 58 -13.41 35.47 -18.60
N THR A 59 -12.74 35.41 -17.45
CA THR A 59 -13.32 35.00 -16.15
C THR A 59 -14.61 35.74 -15.80
N ALA A 60 -14.75 37.01 -16.22
CA ALA A 60 -15.96 37.81 -16.05
C ALA A 60 -17.21 37.26 -16.77
N TRP A 61 -17.05 36.53 -17.88
CA TRP A 61 -18.16 35.85 -18.56
C TRP A 61 -18.57 34.57 -17.82
N GLU A 62 -17.60 33.85 -17.25
CA GLU A 62 -17.83 32.61 -16.49
C GLU A 62 -18.62 32.89 -15.20
N GLU A 63 -18.21 33.93 -14.46
CA GLU A 63 -18.90 34.40 -13.24
C GLU A 63 -20.35 34.81 -13.53
N LYS A 64 -20.61 35.43 -14.69
CA LYS A 64 -21.95 35.88 -15.09
C LYS A 64 -22.88 34.73 -15.48
N ASN A 65 -22.33 33.63 -16.00
CA ASN A 65 -23.11 32.46 -16.44
C ASN A 65 -23.16 31.34 -15.38
N LEU A 66 -22.63 31.59 -14.17
CA LEU A 66 -22.59 30.63 -13.06
C LEU A 66 -21.91 29.30 -13.45
N LEU A 67 -20.97 29.34 -14.40
CA LEU A 67 -20.25 28.15 -14.83
C LEU A 67 -19.14 27.85 -13.84
N ASN A 68 -19.15 26.64 -13.27
CA ASN A 68 -18.11 26.19 -12.35
C ASN A 68 -17.16 25.21 -13.04
N TYR A 69 -15.94 25.66 -13.36
CA TYR A 69 -14.91 24.78 -13.92
C TYR A 69 -14.59 23.62 -12.98
N ALA A 70 -14.60 23.83 -11.66
CA ALA A 70 -14.20 22.84 -10.67
C ALA A 70 -15.03 21.54 -10.76
N ASP A 71 -16.28 21.62 -11.22
CA ASP A 71 -17.19 20.47 -11.35
C ASP A 71 -17.55 20.16 -12.80
N SER A 72 -16.94 20.84 -13.76
CA SER A 72 -17.30 20.74 -15.17
C SER A 72 -16.87 19.42 -15.82
N GLU A 73 -17.60 19.02 -16.87
CA GLU A 73 -17.19 17.90 -17.73
C GLU A 73 -15.85 18.17 -18.42
N VAL A 74 -15.55 19.44 -18.74
CA VAL A 74 -14.26 19.84 -19.32
C VAL A 74 -13.11 19.45 -18.38
N ARG A 75 -13.22 19.81 -17.10
CA ARG A 75 -12.20 19.43 -16.10
C ARG A 75 -12.09 17.92 -15.94
N PHE A 76 -13.21 17.18 -15.97
CA PHE A 76 -13.18 15.72 -15.93
C PHE A 76 -12.37 15.14 -17.11
N VAL A 77 -12.62 15.59 -18.33
CA VAL A 77 -11.90 15.13 -19.53
C VAL A 77 -10.40 15.45 -19.43
N GLU A 78 -10.03 16.66 -19.01
CA GLU A 78 -8.63 17.04 -18.79
C GLU A 78 -7.90 16.16 -17.75
N ILE A 79 -8.61 15.73 -16.71
CA ILE A 79 -8.09 14.77 -15.72
C ILE A 79 -7.95 13.40 -16.39
N TYR A 80 -9.01 12.92 -17.02
CA TYR A 80 -9.13 11.59 -17.62
C TYR A 80 -8.04 11.32 -18.66
N ASP A 81 -7.79 12.28 -19.57
CA ASP A 81 -6.81 12.17 -20.66
C ASP A 81 -5.36 11.95 -20.18
N THR A 82 -5.10 12.19 -18.90
CA THR A 82 -3.76 12.04 -18.33
C THR A 82 -3.66 10.96 -17.26
N LEU A 83 -4.75 10.23 -17.02
CA LEU A 83 -4.73 9.11 -16.08
C LEU A 83 -3.66 8.09 -16.49
N CYS A 84 -3.00 7.53 -15.49
CA CYS A 84 -1.98 6.48 -15.62
C CYS A 84 -0.70 6.89 -16.38
N SER A 85 -0.60 8.09 -16.95
CA SER A 85 0.57 8.51 -17.73
C SER A 85 1.84 8.66 -16.87
N GLU A 86 1.69 8.99 -15.59
CA GLU A 86 2.82 9.21 -14.66
C GLU A 86 3.20 7.96 -13.84
N THR A 87 2.44 6.86 -13.92
CA THR A 87 2.74 5.66 -13.12
C THR A 87 3.70 4.74 -13.85
N THR A 88 4.78 4.32 -13.19
CA THR A 88 5.73 3.34 -13.72
C THR A 88 5.38 1.90 -13.32
N GLN A 89 4.51 1.73 -12.32
CA GLN A 89 4.08 0.42 -11.83
C GLN A 89 2.63 0.16 -12.24
N ASN A 90 2.37 -1.05 -12.76
CA ASN A 90 1.03 -1.51 -13.19
C ASN A 90 0.33 -0.56 -14.18
N GLN A 91 1.10 0.13 -15.03
CA GLN A 91 0.58 1.15 -15.95
C GLN A 91 -0.46 0.59 -16.92
N ASP A 92 -0.16 -0.53 -17.58
CA ASP A 92 -1.10 -1.18 -18.52
C ASP A 92 -2.42 -1.54 -17.84
N MET A 93 -2.35 -2.06 -16.61
CA MET A 93 -3.54 -2.41 -15.84
C MET A 93 -4.31 -1.18 -15.36
N CYS A 94 -3.61 -0.07 -15.09
CA CYS A 94 -4.23 1.21 -14.78
C CYS A 94 -5.04 1.72 -15.98
N PHE A 95 -4.44 1.74 -17.19
CA PHE A 95 -5.13 2.15 -18.42
C PHE A 95 -6.32 1.24 -18.74
N HIS A 96 -6.15 -0.07 -18.57
CA HIS A 96 -7.25 -1.01 -18.76
C HIS A 96 -8.41 -0.71 -17.80
N LEU A 97 -8.13 -0.52 -16.51
CA LEU A 97 -9.14 -0.17 -15.52
C LEU A 97 -9.79 1.19 -15.78
N SER A 98 -9.03 2.21 -16.19
CA SER A 98 -9.59 3.53 -16.48
C SER A 98 -10.58 3.46 -17.64
N SER A 99 -10.23 2.72 -18.70
CA SER A 99 -11.09 2.51 -19.86
C SER A 99 -12.33 1.68 -19.52
N GLU A 100 -12.17 0.56 -18.79
CA GLU A 100 -13.28 -0.32 -18.41
C GLU A 100 -14.31 0.40 -17.52
N TYR A 101 -13.85 1.28 -16.64
CA TYR A 101 -14.69 1.92 -15.61
C TYR A 101 -14.88 3.42 -15.81
N GLU A 102 -14.67 3.95 -17.02
CA GLU A 102 -14.85 5.38 -17.34
C GLU A 102 -16.22 5.91 -16.89
N HIS A 103 -17.28 5.16 -17.19
CA HIS A 103 -18.65 5.48 -16.77
C HIS A 103 -18.76 5.69 -15.25
N HIS A 104 -18.11 4.85 -14.44
CA HIS A 104 -18.18 4.93 -12.99
C HIS A 104 -17.38 6.12 -12.46
N LEU A 105 -16.23 6.42 -13.06
CA LEU A 105 -15.46 7.63 -12.72
C LEU A 105 -16.29 8.90 -13.03
N LYS A 106 -17.00 8.90 -14.17
CA LYS A 106 -17.91 10.00 -14.54
C LYS A 106 -19.11 10.09 -13.60
N GLU A 107 -19.72 8.97 -13.21
CA GLU A 107 -20.81 8.91 -12.22
C GLU A 107 -20.39 9.57 -10.90
N TRP A 108 -19.23 9.19 -10.37
CA TRP A 108 -18.69 9.78 -9.13
C TRP A 108 -18.44 11.28 -9.28
N TRP A 109 -17.88 11.70 -10.42
CA TRP A 109 -17.67 13.11 -10.74
C TRP A 109 -18.97 13.91 -10.72
N THR A 110 -20.01 13.42 -11.40
CA THR A 110 -21.29 14.12 -11.56
C THR A 110 -22.15 14.14 -10.30
N ASN A 111 -21.96 13.16 -9.40
CA ASN A 111 -22.73 13.08 -8.15
C ASN A 111 -22.19 13.99 -7.04
N GLY A 112 -21.31 14.95 -7.37
CA GLY A 112 -20.80 15.94 -6.42
C GLY A 112 -19.77 15.40 -5.43
N ARG A 113 -19.19 14.20 -5.69
CA ARG A 113 -18.06 13.64 -4.92
C ARG A 113 -18.28 13.64 -3.40
N GLN A 114 -19.47 13.16 -2.99
CA GLN A 114 -19.89 13.11 -1.56
C GLN A 114 -18.94 12.27 -0.68
N GLU A 115 -18.25 11.31 -1.28
CA GLU A 115 -17.30 10.43 -0.63
C GLU A 115 -15.97 10.45 -1.39
N GLU A 116 -14.87 10.18 -0.67
CA GLU A 116 -13.54 10.01 -1.26
C GLU A 116 -13.56 8.92 -2.35
N LEU A 117 -12.90 9.21 -3.49
CA LEU A 117 -12.93 8.33 -4.66
C LEU A 117 -12.48 6.90 -4.32
N TYR A 118 -11.45 6.74 -3.48
CA TYR A 118 -10.98 5.43 -3.06
C TYR A 118 -12.07 4.58 -2.37
N GLN A 119 -12.80 5.20 -1.44
CA GLN A 119 -13.84 4.52 -0.67
C GLN A 119 -14.98 4.12 -1.61
N TRP A 120 -15.54 5.10 -2.31
CA TRP A 120 -16.65 4.87 -3.22
C TRP A 120 -16.30 3.87 -4.35
N PHE A 121 -15.15 4.05 -4.99
CA PHE A 121 -14.80 3.29 -6.18
C PHE A 121 -14.16 1.93 -5.84
N CYS A 122 -13.03 1.92 -5.13
CA CYS A 122 -12.27 0.69 -4.91
C CYS A 122 -12.88 -0.23 -3.85
N VAL A 123 -13.55 0.33 -2.85
CA VAL A 123 -14.11 -0.43 -1.72
C VAL A 123 -15.58 -0.78 -1.96
N ASP A 124 -16.42 0.19 -2.32
CA ASP A 124 -17.87 0.00 -2.34
C ASP A 124 -18.38 -0.47 -3.71
N LYS A 125 -17.97 0.19 -4.80
CA LYS A 125 -18.37 -0.18 -6.17
C LYS A 125 -17.66 -1.44 -6.67
N LEU A 126 -16.33 -1.44 -6.70
CA LEU A 126 -15.55 -2.56 -7.26
C LEU A 126 -15.30 -3.69 -6.26
N LYS A 127 -15.38 -3.41 -4.95
CA LYS A 127 -15.14 -4.39 -3.86
C LYS A 127 -13.79 -5.12 -3.96
N VAL A 128 -12.81 -4.53 -4.63
CA VAL A 128 -11.47 -5.09 -4.79
C VAL A 128 -10.56 -4.74 -3.61
N CYS A 129 -10.85 -3.65 -2.91
CA CYS A 129 -10.13 -3.18 -1.73
C CYS A 129 -10.98 -3.24 -0.45
N CYS A 130 -10.33 -2.92 0.67
CA CYS A 130 -10.95 -2.69 1.97
C CYS A 130 -10.75 -1.23 2.41
N PRO A 131 -11.58 -0.71 3.33
CA PRO A 131 -11.28 0.55 4.00
C PRO A 131 -9.90 0.51 4.67
N SER A 132 -9.31 1.68 4.91
CA SER A 132 -8.08 1.76 5.69
C SER A 132 -8.26 1.07 7.04
N LYS A 133 -7.20 0.40 7.51
CA LYS A 133 -7.14 -0.34 8.78
C LYS A 133 -8.04 -1.58 8.84
N HIS A 134 -8.40 -2.14 7.68
CA HIS A 134 -9.16 -3.38 7.55
C HIS A 134 -8.46 -4.36 6.59
N TYR A 135 -8.74 -5.66 6.71
CA TYR A 135 -8.06 -6.70 5.94
C TYR A 135 -8.96 -7.91 5.61
N GLY A 136 -8.50 -8.74 4.67
CA GLY A 136 -9.12 -10.02 4.35
C GLY A 136 -10.39 -9.90 3.50
N PRO A 137 -10.98 -11.03 3.08
CA PRO A 137 -12.10 -11.05 2.14
C PRO A 137 -13.31 -10.26 2.64
N ASP A 138 -13.55 -10.29 3.95
CA ASP A 138 -14.69 -9.61 4.59
C ASP A 138 -14.34 -8.21 5.12
N CYS A 139 -13.12 -7.71 4.87
CA CYS A 139 -12.63 -6.44 5.40
C CYS A 139 -12.82 -6.31 6.92
N LEU A 140 -12.32 -7.29 7.68
CA LEU A 140 -12.35 -7.26 9.14
C LEU A 140 -11.39 -6.18 9.66
N PRO A 141 -11.71 -5.52 10.79
CA PRO A 141 -10.84 -4.51 11.38
C PRO A 141 -9.52 -5.13 11.83
N CYS A 142 -8.42 -4.43 11.58
CA CYS A 142 -7.11 -4.81 12.08
C CYS A 142 -7.05 -4.73 13.62
N LYS A 143 -6.17 -5.53 14.22
CA LYS A 143 -5.98 -5.53 15.68
C LYS A 143 -5.59 -4.12 16.17
N GLY A 144 -6.28 -3.67 17.22
CA GLY A 144 -6.07 -2.35 17.82
C GLY A 144 -6.88 -1.22 17.20
N TYR A 145 -7.71 -1.47 16.17
CA TYR A 145 -8.53 -0.43 15.55
C TYR A 145 -9.31 0.43 16.59
N PRO A 146 -9.26 1.77 16.50
CA PRO A 146 -8.68 2.58 15.42
C PRO A 146 -7.15 2.78 15.53
N ASN A 147 -6.56 2.49 16.69
CA ASN A 147 -5.12 2.58 16.99
C ASN A 147 -4.40 1.28 16.59
N VAL A 148 -4.49 0.93 15.30
CA VAL A 148 -3.96 -0.32 14.76
C VAL A 148 -2.53 -0.57 15.19
N CYS A 149 -2.26 -1.78 15.70
CA CYS A 149 -0.95 -2.19 16.21
C CYS A 149 -0.37 -1.21 17.23
N ASN A 150 -1.24 -0.66 18.09
CA ASN A 150 -0.94 0.35 19.10
C ASN A 150 -0.13 1.54 18.56
N LEU A 151 -0.35 1.91 17.28
CA LEU A 151 0.41 2.95 16.57
C LEU A 151 1.92 2.66 16.42
N HIS A 152 2.35 1.44 16.75
CA HIS A 152 3.74 0.99 16.76
C HIS A 152 4.00 -0.16 15.78
N GLY A 153 3.16 -0.29 14.75
CA GLY A 153 3.34 -1.28 13.70
C GLY A 153 2.41 -1.06 12.52
N SER A 154 2.44 -1.99 11.57
CA SER A 154 1.53 -2.05 10.43
C SER A 154 0.74 -3.36 10.41
N CYS A 155 -0.49 -3.31 9.93
CA CYS A 155 -1.35 -4.48 9.81
C CYS A 155 -1.08 -5.23 8.49
N LYS A 156 -0.90 -6.56 8.57
CA LYS A 156 -0.73 -7.39 7.37
C LYS A 156 -2.05 -7.52 6.61
N GLY A 157 -2.11 -6.86 5.45
CA GLY A 157 -3.29 -6.84 4.58
C GLY A 157 -4.11 -5.56 4.67
N ASP A 158 -3.61 -4.54 5.38
CA ASP A 158 -4.29 -3.24 5.51
C ASP A 158 -4.74 -2.67 4.15
N GLY A 159 -6.03 -2.40 4.05
CA GLY A 159 -6.70 -1.85 2.88
C GLY A 159 -6.74 -2.83 1.71
N THR A 160 -6.63 -4.14 1.96
CA THR A 160 -6.69 -5.18 0.93
C THR A 160 -7.63 -6.31 1.33
N ARG A 161 -8.22 -6.98 0.33
CA ARG A 161 -9.02 -8.21 0.51
C ARG A 161 -8.18 -9.45 0.86
N LYS A 162 -6.90 -9.27 1.19
CA LYS A 162 -5.92 -10.31 1.51
C LYS A 162 -5.30 -10.04 2.88
N GLY A 163 -4.39 -10.92 3.29
CA GLY A 163 -3.68 -10.81 4.56
C GLY A 163 -4.42 -11.45 5.72
N ASN A 164 -3.76 -11.48 6.87
CA ASN A 164 -4.23 -12.17 8.07
C ASN A 164 -4.41 -11.24 9.28
N GLY A 165 -4.26 -9.93 9.10
CA GLY A 165 -4.53 -8.93 10.13
C GLY A 165 -3.48 -8.85 11.24
N LEU A 166 -2.43 -9.67 11.18
CA LEU A 166 -1.38 -9.67 12.19
C LEU A 166 -0.55 -8.39 12.10
N CYS A 167 -0.15 -7.88 13.25
CA CYS A 167 0.74 -6.73 13.33
C CYS A 167 2.18 -7.10 12.98
N LYS A 168 2.80 -6.24 12.17
CA LYS A 168 4.24 -6.16 11.96
C LYS A 168 4.75 -4.95 12.75
N CYS A 169 5.32 -5.21 13.92
CA CYS A 169 5.79 -4.16 14.80
C CYS A 169 7.00 -3.41 14.24
N ASN A 170 7.05 -2.12 14.55
CA ASN A 170 8.18 -1.25 14.29
C ASN A 170 9.36 -1.66 15.18
N THR A 171 10.57 -1.28 14.77
CA THR A 171 11.79 -1.55 15.52
C THR A 171 11.68 -1.05 16.96
N GLY A 172 11.98 -1.94 17.92
CA GLY A 172 11.89 -1.64 19.35
C GLY A 172 10.56 -2.04 20.00
N TYR A 173 9.55 -2.42 19.21
CA TYR A 173 8.25 -2.86 19.69
C TYR A 173 8.02 -4.35 19.37
N SER A 174 7.18 -5.00 20.17
CA SER A 174 6.89 -6.42 20.10
C SER A 174 5.52 -6.73 20.70
N GLY A 175 5.11 -8.00 20.56
CA GLY A 175 3.78 -8.46 20.94
C GLY A 175 2.79 -8.39 19.79
N ASP A 176 1.66 -9.07 19.95
CA ASP A 176 0.69 -9.21 18.86
C ASP A 176 0.03 -7.90 18.45
N ASN A 177 0.04 -6.91 19.35
CA ASN A 177 -0.48 -5.56 19.11
C ASN A 177 0.62 -4.48 19.22
N CYS A 178 1.90 -4.85 19.23
CA CYS A 178 3.03 -3.92 19.36
C CYS A 178 2.98 -3.02 20.61
N ASP A 179 2.44 -3.58 21.69
CA ASP A 179 2.17 -2.93 22.98
C ASP A 179 3.26 -3.20 24.02
N ARG A 180 4.37 -3.82 23.62
CA ARG A 180 5.50 -4.14 24.50
C ARG A 180 6.81 -3.76 23.85
N CYS A 181 7.81 -3.42 24.66
CA CYS A 181 9.16 -3.23 24.15
C CYS A 181 9.81 -4.56 23.75
N ALA A 182 10.47 -4.55 22.60
CA ALA A 182 11.25 -5.68 22.13
C ALA A 182 12.45 -5.94 23.05
N LYS A 183 13.09 -7.10 22.88
CA LYS A 183 14.32 -7.42 23.61
C LYS A 183 15.38 -6.33 23.41
N ASN A 184 16.07 -5.96 24.48
CA ASN A 184 17.06 -4.86 24.53
C ASN A 184 16.47 -3.45 24.32
N TYR A 185 15.18 -3.29 24.61
CA TYR A 185 14.52 -1.99 24.76
C TYR A 185 13.84 -1.94 26.12
N PHE A 186 13.77 -0.74 26.71
CA PHE A 186 13.07 -0.48 27.95
C PHE A 186 11.95 0.53 27.73
N THR A 187 10.94 0.47 28.59
CA THR A 187 9.74 1.29 28.48
C THR A 187 9.94 2.64 29.14
N THR A 188 9.53 3.70 28.46
CA THR A 188 9.32 5.04 29.01
C THR A 188 7.90 5.47 28.68
N VAL A 189 7.27 6.26 29.55
CA VAL A 189 5.90 6.76 29.32
C VAL A 189 5.96 8.25 29.00
N ASN A 190 5.24 8.66 27.96
CA ASN A 190 5.03 10.07 27.63
C ASN A 190 3.56 10.27 27.30
N ASN A 191 2.84 11.07 28.08
CA ASN A 191 1.40 11.33 27.91
C ASN A 191 0.62 10.03 27.66
N ASP A 192 0.77 9.06 28.56
CA ASP A 192 0.14 7.73 28.50
C ASP A 192 0.48 6.87 27.27
N THR A 193 1.43 7.31 26.45
CA THR A 193 1.95 6.55 25.31
C THR A 193 3.21 5.80 25.72
N LEU A 194 3.24 4.49 25.45
CA LEU A 194 4.40 3.64 25.65
C LEU A 194 5.48 3.97 24.61
N ILE A 195 6.67 4.33 25.06
CA ILE A 195 7.83 4.63 24.21
C ILE A 195 8.95 3.67 24.54
N CYS A 196 9.38 2.89 23.55
CA CYS A 196 10.48 1.96 23.69
C CYS A 196 11.80 2.59 23.32
N ARG A 197 12.72 2.65 24.28
CA ARG A 197 14.09 3.16 24.09
C ARG A 197 15.09 2.03 24.12
N LYS A 198 16.08 2.09 23.22
CA LYS A 198 17.11 1.05 23.13
C LYS A 198 18.01 1.10 24.36
N CYS A 199 18.36 -0.07 24.87
CA CYS A 199 19.37 -0.20 25.91
C CYS A 199 20.75 0.26 25.43
N HIS A 200 21.61 0.63 26.37
CA HIS A 200 22.99 0.93 26.04
C HIS A 200 23.68 -0.30 25.45
N LYS A 201 24.64 -0.09 24.55
CA LYS A 201 25.31 -1.18 23.81
C LYS A 201 26.08 -2.17 24.71
N SER A 202 26.38 -1.75 25.94
CA SER A 202 27.04 -2.57 26.95
C SER A 202 26.09 -3.47 27.72
N CYS A 203 24.78 -3.36 27.55
CA CYS A 203 23.82 -4.23 28.21
C CYS A 203 23.69 -5.58 27.46
N LYS A 204 23.67 -6.69 28.21
CA LYS A 204 23.58 -8.05 27.65
C LYS A 204 22.16 -8.41 27.21
N ASP A 205 21.20 -8.31 28.13
CA ASP A 205 19.83 -8.77 27.96
C ASP A 205 18.82 -7.81 28.62
N GLY A 206 18.78 -6.58 28.11
CA GLY A 206 17.86 -5.55 28.58
C GLY A 206 18.44 -4.61 29.62
N CYS A 207 17.60 -3.66 30.00
CA CYS A 207 17.93 -2.55 30.87
C CYS A 207 16.63 -1.98 31.46
N ILE A 208 16.75 -1.23 32.55
CA ILE A 208 15.64 -0.52 33.18
C ILE A 208 15.59 0.96 32.77
N GLU A 209 16.74 1.53 32.39
CA GLU A 209 16.88 2.92 31.99
C GLU A 209 17.95 3.12 30.91
N SER A 210 18.12 4.36 30.45
CA SER A 210 19.15 4.72 29.48
C SER A 210 20.56 4.66 30.08
N GLY A 211 21.53 4.36 29.22
CA GLY A 211 22.94 4.41 29.58
C GLY A 211 23.46 3.11 30.22
N PRO A 212 24.77 3.05 30.50
CA PRO A 212 25.44 1.87 31.03
C PRO A 212 24.99 1.46 32.44
N LYS A 213 24.51 2.41 33.24
CA LYS A 213 23.99 2.17 34.60
C LYS A 213 22.70 1.36 34.61
N GLY A 214 21.86 1.58 33.61
CA GLY A 214 20.57 0.93 33.52
C GLY A 214 20.64 -0.53 33.07
N CYS A 215 21.82 -1.06 32.75
CA CYS A 215 21.96 -2.44 32.30
C CYS A 215 21.62 -3.43 33.42
N ASN A 216 20.80 -4.44 33.11
CA ASN A 216 20.57 -5.55 34.04
C ASN A 216 21.85 -6.36 34.26
N ASP A 217 22.61 -6.57 33.17
CA ASP A 217 23.90 -7.25 33.15
C ASP A 217 24.79 -6.68 32.04
N CYS A 218 26.11 -6.74 32.27
CA CYS A 218 27.10 -6.34 31.27
C CYS A 218 27.24 -7.40 30.18
N LYS A 219 27.24 -6.94 28.93
CA LYS A 219 27.48 -7.75 27.74
C LYS A 219 28.93 -8.22 27.72
N ASP A 220 29.17 -9.37 27.10
CA ASP A 220 30.53 -9.90 26.92
C ASP A 220 31.45 -8.83 26.30
N GLY A 221 32.62 -8.63 26.91
CA GLY A 221 33.56 -7.55 26.59
C GLY A 221 33.36 -6.24 27.35
N TRP A 222 32.32 -6.13 28.19
CA TRP A 222 32.07 -5.01 29.10
C TRP A 222 32.20 -5.46 30.55
N VAL A 223 32.69 -4.56 31.41
CA VAL A 223 32.92 -4.82 32.84
C VAL A 223 32.13 -3.80 33.65
N TYR A 224 31.53 -4.26 34.74
CA TYR A 224 30.85 -3.38 35.68
C TYR A 224 31.87 -2.53 36.46
N MET A 225 31.74 -1.21 36.37
CA MET A 225 32.70 -0.23 36.91
C MET A 225 32.18 0.50 38.16
N GLY A 226 31.18 -0.08 38.85
CA GLY A 226 30.54 0.50 40.04
C GLY A 226 29.24 1.25 39.73
N GLU A 227 28.46 1.58 40.78
CA GLU A 227 27.11 2.18 40.66
C GLU A 227 27.10 3.50 39.87
N ASP A 228 28.16 4.29 40.00
CA ASP A 228 28.29 5.57 39.32
C ASP A 228 28.62 5.48 37.83
N LYS A 229 28.95 4.30 37.32
CA LYS A 229 29.33 4.11 35.91
C LYS A 229 28.49 3.04 35.23
N GLY A 230 28.14 1.96 35.93
CA GLY A 230 27.45 0.82 35.36
C GLY A 230 28.37 -0.09 34.56
N CYS A 231 27.81 -0.70 33.52
CA CYS A 231 28.58 -1.33 32.44
C CYS A 231 29.13 -0.25 31.47
#